data_AF-A0A923ZPG7-F1
#
_entry.id   AF-A0A923ZPG7-F1
#
_cell.length_a   1.000
_cell.length_b   1.000
_cell.length_c   1.000
_cell.angle_alpha   90.00
_cell.angle_beta   90.00
_cell.angle_gamma   90.00
#
_symmetry.space_group_name_H-M   'P 1'
#
loop_
_entity.id
_entity.type
_entity.pdbx_description
1 polymer ?
#
loop_
_entity_poly.entity_id
_entity_poly.type
_entity_poly.pdbx_seq_one_letter_code
_entity_poly.pdbx_strand_id
1 'polypeptide(L)'
;MANLQGAPATDADQQTALEKYGVDLTAIARTGKLDPVIGRDAEIRRVSQVLTRRTKNNPVLIGAPGVGKTAVVEGLAQRIVAGDVADSLKGKRLVSLDLAALVAGAKYRGEFEERLKAVLKEINDADGEIITFVDELHTLMGAGGGEGSVAASNMLKPMLARGELRLIGATTLDEYREYIEKDAALERRFQQVFVGEPSVEDTIAILRGLKERYEAHHKVAIADTALVAAASLSNRYISGRQLPDKAIDLVDEAASRLKMEIDSSPVEIDQLKRAIDRMKLEELALKKEKDAASKARLEKLRNEMAEMQMKLDGLNARWTAEKASLQGVGDLRTRLNDARIGLDRAMREGRYEDASRLDYEVIKKIERDIAAAESVETTGPRMVNERVTEEDIAAVVAAWTGIPVGRLMQGETEKLLNLENELGKRLVGQKPAVRAVADAVRRSRAGIPDSDRPTGSFLFLGPTG
;
A
#
# COMPACT_ATOMS: atom_id res chain seq x y z
N MET A 1 -24.09 -47.81 -31.04
CA MET A 1 -24.38 -46.44 -30.59
C MET A 1 -23.94 -46.36 -29.13
N ALA A 2 -22.64 -46.17 -28.90
CA ALA A 2 -21.99 -44.87 -28.75
C ALA A 2 -22.12 -44.33 -27.31
N ASN A 3 -21.07 -44.63 -26.55
CA ASN A 3 -20.53 -43.96 -25.37
C ASN A 3 -21.14 -42.59 -25.02
N LEU A 4 -21.66 -42.50 -23.80
CA LEU A 4 -21.60 -41.29 -22.97
C LEU A 4 -20.89 -41.68 -21.68
N GLN A 5 -19.55 -41.84 -21.78
CA GLN A 5 -18.68 -41.73 -20.61
C GLN A 5 -18.78 -40.29 -20.13
N GLY A 6 -19.26 -40.12 -18.90
CA GLY A 6 -19.25 -38.85 -18.20
C GLY A 6 -17.85 -38.25 -18.25
N ALA A 7 -17.78 -36.98 -18.61
CA ALA A 7 -16.58 -36.19 -18.53
C ALA A 7 -15.97 -36.32 -17.12
N PRO A 8 -14.63 -36.34 -16.98
CA PRO A 8 -14.02 -36.27 -15.66
C PRO A 8 -14.51 -34.99 -14.97
N ALA A 9 -15.01 -35.14 -13.75
CA ALA A 9 -15.32 -34.02 -12.88
C ALA A 9 -14.05 -33.16 -12.78
N THR A 10 -14.18 -31.89 -13.17
CA THR A 10 -13.14 -30.88 -13.08
C THR A 10 -12.65 -30.75 -11.63
N ASP A 11 -11.35 -30.55 -11.41
CA ASP A 11 -10.63 -30.46 -10.12
C ASP A 11 -11.21 -29.50 -9.05
N ALA A 12 -12.31 -28.80 -9.32
CA ALA A 12 -13.01 -27.92 -8.39
C ALA A 12 -13.76 -28.67 -7.26
N ASP A 13 -14.11 -29.95 -7.46
CA ASP A 13 -14.89 -30.72 -6.47
C ASP A 13 -14.05 -31.33 -5.32
N GLN A 14 -12.72 -31.26 -5.37
CA GLN A 14 -11.83 -31.82 -4.33
C GLN A 14 -11.27 -30.79 -3.34
N GLN A 15 -11.55 -29.50 -3.51
CA GLN A 15 -11.05 -28.47 -2.59
C GLN A 15 -11.76 -28.53 -1.23
N THR A 16 -10.96 -28.51 -0.17
CA THR A 16 -11.42 -28.48 1.23
C THR A 16 -12.17 -27.18 1.56
N ALA A 17 -12.89 -27.14 2.68
CA ALA A 17 -13.63 -25.95 3.07
C ALA A 17 -12.67 -24.79 3.40
N LEU A 18 -11.55 -25.08 4.07
CA LEU A 18 -10.52 -24.09 4.36
C LEU A 18 -9.81 -23.56 3.11
N GLU A 19 -9.63 -24.37 2.06
CA GLU A 19 -9.07 -23.88 0.79
C GLU A 19 -10.04 -22.98 0.03
N LYS A 20 -11.35 -23.24 0.14
CA LYS A 20 -12.39 -22.42 -0.51
C LYS A 20 -12.65 -21.10 0.20
N TYR A 21 -12.60 -21.10 1.54
CA TYR A 21 -13.03 -19.99 2.39
C TYR A 21 -11.92 -19.40 3.26
N GLY A 22 -10.67 -19.79 3.01
CA GLY A 22 -9.53 -19.34 3.76
C GLY A 22 -8.28 -19.20 2.90
N VAL A 23 -7.32 -18.45 3.43
CA VAL A 23 -6.03 -18.17 2.81
C VAL A 23 -4.94 -18.60 3.78
N ASP A 24 -4.12 -19.57 3.39
CA ASP A 24 -3.01 -20.06 4.22
C ASP A 24 -1.83 -19.07 4.16
N LEU A 25 -1.76 -18.17 5.14
CA LEU A 25 -0.71 -17.16 5.25
C LEU A 25 0.67 -17.81 5.44
N THR A 26 0.76 -18.97 6.10
CA THR A 26 2.04 -19.71 6.22
C THR A 26 2.49 -20.28 4.88
N ALA A 27 1.57 -20.74 4.03
CA ALA A 27 1.90 -21.17 2.67
C ALA A 27 2.42 -20.00 1.82
N ILE A 28 1.76 -18.84 1.89
CA ILE A 28 2.23 -17.63 1.19
C ILE A 28 3.61 -17.18 1.73
N ALA A 29 3.81 -17.20 3.05
CA ALA A 29 5.09 -16.88 3.68
C ALA A 29 6.22 -17.83 3.25
N ARG A 30 5.94 -19.13 3.02
CA ARG A 30 6.92 -20.07 2.47
C ARG A 30 7.37 -19.66 1.06
N THR A 31 6.45 -19.18 0.24
CA THR A 31 6.78 -18.68 -1.11
C THR A 31 7.54 -17.35 -1.12
N GLY A 32 7.61 -16.63 0.01
CA GLY A 32 8.23 -15.31 0.10
C GLY A 32 7.44 -14.20 -0.59
N LYS A 33 6.16 -14.45 -0.91
CA LYS A 33 5.26 -13.47 -1.54
C LYS A 33 4.67 -12.46 -0.56
N LEU A 34 4.63 -12.76 0.74
CA LEU A 34 4.23 -11.78 1.75
C LEU A 34 5.25 -10.64 1.80
N ASP A 35 4.76 -9.43 1.99
CA ASP A 35 5.62 -8.27 2.19
C ASP A 35 6.38 -8.35 3.51
N PRO A 36 7.62 -7.81 3.57
CA PRO A 36 8.37 -7.77 4.82
C PRO A 36 7.62 -6.93 5.86
N VAL A 37 7.62 -7.39 7.11
CA VAL A 37 6.98 -6.68 8.22
C VAL A 37 8.03 -5.95 9.04
N ILE A 38 7.93 -4.61 9.09
CA ILE A 38 8.91 -3.73 9.74
C ILE A 38 8.26 -3.09 10.99
N GLY A 39 9.01 -3.05 12.10
CA GLY A 39 8.63 -2.28 13.29
C GLY A 39 7.48 -2.87 14.14
N ARG A 40 7.10 -4.13 13.93
CA ARG A 40 6.00 -4.81 14.67
C ARG A 40 6.45 -5.95 15.57
N ASP A 41 7.73 -5.97 15.95
CA ASP A 41 8.32 -7.09 16.68
C ASP A 41 7.69 -7.32 18.06
N ALA A 42 7.28 -6.24 18.74
CA ALA A 42 6.67 -6.29 20.06
C ALA A 42 5.26 -6.88 20.00
N GLU A 43 4.45 -6.44 19.03
CA GLU A 43 3.10 -6.93 18.79
C GLU A 43 3.12 -8.40 18.35
N ILE A 44 3.99 -8.79 17.41
CA ILE A 44 4.14 -10.18 16.96
C ILE A 44 4.54 -11.08 18.15
N ARG A 45 5.52 -10.64 18.95
CA ARG A 45 5.94 -11.39 20.15
C ARG A 45 4.80 -11.49 21.16
N ARG A 46 4.01 -10.43 21.34
CA ARG A 46 2.86 -10.42 22.24
C ARG A 46 1.77 -11.39 21.77
N VAL A 47 1.44 -11.39 20.48
CA VAL A 47 0.48 -12.35 19.89
C VAL A 47 0.96 -13.78 20.10
N SER A 48 2.23 -14.06 19.79
CA SER A 48 2.85 -15.37 20.04
C SER A 48 2.76 -15.77 21.51
N GLN A 49 3.06 -14.86 22.43
CA GLN A 49 2.95 -15.11 23.88
C GLN A 49 1.51 -15.48 24.27
N VAL A 50 0.51 -14.73 23.78
CA VAL A 50 -0.90 -14.98 24.08
C VAL A 50 -1.34 -16.37 23.60
N LEU A 51 -0.97 -16.76 22.37
CA LEU A 51 -1.32 -18.06 21.79
C LEU A 51 -0.79 -19.26 22.58
N THR A 52 0.23 -19.08 23.41
CA THR A 52 0.82 -20.12 24.27
C THR A 52 0.20 -20.21 25.67
N ARG A 53 -0.70 -19.29 26.02
CA ARG A 53 -1.31 -19.27 27.36
C ARG A 53 -2.30 -20.43 27.54
N ARG A 54 -2.52 -20.80 28.80
CA ARG A 54 -3.56 -21.77 29.20
C ARG A 54 -4.97 -21.18 29.19
N THR A 55 -5.10 -19.89 29.49
CA THR A 55 -6.37 -19.15 29.52
C THR A 55 -6.19 -17.80 28.85
N LYS A 56 -7.27 -17.23 28.30
CA LYS A 56 -7.23 -16.02 27.45
C LYS A 56 -6.15 -16.15 26.37
N ASN A 57 -6.19 -17.25 25.63
CA ASN A 57 -5.17 -17.68 24.67
C ASN A 57 -5.50 -17.32 23.21
N ASN A 58 -6.59 -16.58 23.00
CA ASN A 58 -6.96 -16.04 21.70
C ASN A 58 -6.64 -14.53 21.68
N PRO A 59 -5.59 -14.07 20.99
CA PRO A 59 -5.28 -12.65 20.90
C PRO A 59 -6.31 -11.92 20.01
N VAL A 60 -6.68 -10.71 20.42
CA VAL A 60 -7.47 -9.79 19.58
C VAL A 60 -6.66 -8.53 19.37
N LEU A 61 -6.25 -8.30 18.13
CA LEU A 61 -5.58 -7.09 17.65
C LEU A 61 -6.58 -5.94 17.63
N ILE A 62 -6.35 -4.95 18.48
CA ILE A 62 -7.22 -3.78 18.64
C ILE A 62 -6.47 -2.55 18.14
N GLY A 63 -7.02 -1.89 17.13
CA GLY A 63 -6.45 -0.68 16.55
C GLY A 63 -7.38 -0.09 15.49
N ALA A 64 -7.13 1.15 15.12
CA ALA A 64 -7.84 1.79 14.01
C ALA A 64 -7.61 1.06 12.68
N PRO A 65 -8.46 1.22 11.66
CA PRO A 65 -8.19 0.74 10.31
C PRO A 65 -6.85 1.29 9.77
N GLY A 66 -6.15 0.51 8.95
CA GLY A 66 -4.90 0.98 8.31
C GLY A 66 -3.64 0.99 9.18
N VAL A 67 -3.72 0.71 10.49
CA VAL A 67 -2.51 0.68 11.36
C VAL A 67 -1.61 -0.54 11.14
N GLY A 68 -2.03 -1.52 10.33
CA GLY A 68 -1.26 -2.74 10.06
C GLY A 68 -1.54 -3.91 11.00
N LYS A 69 -2.81 -4.12 11.41
CA LYS A 69 -3.23 -5.31 12.17
C LYS A 69 -2.93 -6.60 11.39
N THR A 70 -3.27 -6.64 10.11
CA THR A 70 -2.99 -7.76 9.21
C THR A 70 -1.48 -8.01 9.06
N ALA A 71 -0.67 -6.94 8.98
CA ALA A 71 0.78 -7.06 8.93
C ALA A 71 1.38 -7.76 10.18
N VAL A 72 0.81 -7.57 11.38
CA VAL A 72 1.23 -8.31 12.58
C VAL A 72 0.97 -9.82 12.41
N VAL A 73 -0.14 -10.20 11.77
CA VAL A 73 -0.50 -11.59 11.53
C VAL A 73 0.38 -12.21 10.45
N GLU A 74 0.63 -11.49 9.36
CA GLU A 74 1.58 -11.89 8.31
C GLU A 74 3.00 -12.06 8.86
N GLY A 75 3.44 -11.15 9.73
CA GLY A 75 4.73 -11.24 10.41
C GLY A 75 4.80 -12.45 11.34
N LEU A 76 3.70 -12.81 12.02
CA LEU A 76 3.63 -14.07 12.77
C LEU A 76 3.75 -15.28 11.83
N ALA A 77 3.08 -15.28 10.67
CA ALA A 77 3.21 -16.35 9.68
C ALA A 77 4.66 -16.52 9.20
N GLN A 78 5.34 -15.40 8.91
CA GLN A 78 6.75 -15.39 8.53
C GLN A 78 7.62 -16.01 9.63
N ARG A 79 7.41 -15.65 10.91
CA ARG A 79 8.15 -16.22 12.04
C ARG A 79 7.87 -17.69 12.27
N ILE A 80 6.61 -18.13 12.13
CA ILE A 80 6.26 -19.56 12.22
C ILE A 80 7.02 -20.36 11.16
N VAL A 81 7.09 -19.85 9.92
CA VAL A 81 7.81 -20.50 8.82
C VAL A 81 9.32 -20.47 9.03
N ALA A 82 9.87 -19.39 9.58
CA ALA A 82 11.29 -19.28 9.93
C ALA A 82 11.68 -20.14 11.15
N GLY A 83 10.71 -20.64 11.92
CA GLY A 83 10.95 -21.35 13.17
C GLY A 83 11.32 -20.43 14.34
N ASP A 84 11.21 -19.11 14.18
CA ASP A 84 11.44 -18.09 15.21
C ASP A 84 10.18 -17.88 16.08
N VAL A 85 9.69 -18.98 16.65
CA VAL A 85 8.54 -19.02 17.55
C VAL A 85 8.76 -20.10 18.61
N ALA A 86 7.97 -20.06 19.69
CA ALA A 86 7.95 -21.12 20.69
C ALA A 86 7.65 -22.49 20.04
N ASP A 87 8.21 -23.57 20.58
CA ASP A 87 8.05 -24.92 20.02
C ASP A 87 6.59 -25.34 19.84
N SER A 88 5.71 -24.89 20.73
CA SER A 88 4.27 -25.13 20.65
C SER A 88 3.57 -24.44 19.47
N LEU A 89 4.25 -23.58 18.71
CA LEU A 89 3.75 -22.90 17.51
C LEU A 89 4.51 -23.30 16.24
N LYS A 90 5.65 -24.00 16.37
CA LYS A 90 6.41 -24.48 15.21
C LYS A 90 5.56 -25.46 14.41
N GLY A 91 5.64 -25.35 13.08
CA GLY A 91 4.92 -26.22 12.15
C GLY A 91 3.41 -25.98 12.05
N LYS A 92 2.83 -25.09 12.87
CA LYS A 92 1.40 -24.75 12.76
C LYS A 92 1.10 -23.98 11.47
N ARG A 93 -0.12 -24.12 10.99
CA ARG A 93 -0.65 -23.36 9.85
C ARG A 93 -1.40 -22.13 10.35
N LEU A 94 -1.15 -20.98 9.75
CA LEU A 94 -1.92 -19.75 10.01
C LEU A 94 -2.84 -19.49 8.83
N VAL A 95 -4.15 -19.60 9.02
CA VAL A 95 -5.14 -19.48 7.96
C VAL A 95 -6.05 -18.28 8.26
N SER A 96 -6.07 -17.31 7.34
CA SER A 96 -7.02 -16.20 7.37
C SER A 96 -8.36 -16.66 6.81
N LEU A 97 -9.46 -16.45 7.52
CA LEU A 97 -10.80 -16.70 6.98
C LEU A 97 -11.27 -15.54 6.13
N ASP A 98 -11.80 -15.84 4.96
CA ASP A 98 -12.47 -14.87 4.09
C ASP A 98 -13.98 -14.91 4.38
N LEU A 99 -14.43 -13.96 5.19
CA LEU A 99 -15.84 -13.82 5.55
C LEU A 99 -16.69 -13.42 4.35
N ALA A 100 -16.14 -12.64 3.41
CA ALA A 100 -16.84 -12.25 2.21
C ALA A 100 -17.08 -13.47 1.31
N ALA A 101 -16.11 -14.38 1.17
CA ALA A 101 -16.27 -15.62 0.42
C ALA A 101 -17.31 -16.57 1.04
N LEU A 102 -17.41 -16.61 2.37
CA LEU A 102 -18.43 -17.39 3.06
C LEU A 102 -19.86 -16.89 2.76
N VAL A 103 -20.03 -15.56 2.68
CA VAL A 103 -21.31 -14.90 2.39
C VAL A 103 -21.62 -14.89 0.88
N ALA A 104 -20.60 -14.79 0.03
CA ALA A 104 -20.75 -14.68 -1.41
C ALA A 104 -21.48 -15.88 -2.01
N GLY A 105 -22.50 -15.60 -2.84
CA GLY A 105 -23.30 -16.62 -3.50
C GLY A 105 -24.17 -17.47 -2.57
N ALA A 106 -24.31 -17.11 -1.29
CA ALA A 106 -25.32 -17.71 -0.42
C ALA A 106 -26.70 -17.19 -0.82
N LYS A 107 -27.53 -18.03 -1.45
CA LYS A 107 -28.90 -17.69 -1.85
C LYS A 107 -29.87 -17.87 -0.69
N TYR A 108 -29.54 -18.74 0.25
CA TYR A 108 -30.36 -19.10 1.40
C TYR A 108 -29.57 -18.96 2.70
N ARG A 109 -30.25 -18.53 3.77
CA ARG A 109 -29.66 -18.19 5.08
C ARG A 109 -28.81 -19.32 5.69
N GLY A 110 -29.25 -20.57 5.54
CA GLY A 110 -28.55 -21.74 6.08
C GLY A 110 -27.24 -22.10 5.40
N GLU A 111 -26.99 -21.61 4.17
CA GLU A 111 -25.78 -21.95 3.41
C GLU A 111 -24.53 -21.34 4.05
N PHE A 112 -24.61 -20.12 4.60
CA PHE A 112 -23.50 -19.52 5.33
C PHE A 112 -23.13 -20.34 6.56
N GLU A 113 -24.14 -20.73 7.35
CA GLU A 113 -23.95 -21.54 8.56
C GLU A 113 -23.35 -22.91 8.23
N GLU A 114 -23.81 -23.55 7.15
CA GLU A 114 -23.29 -24.84 6.71
C GLU A 114 -21.83 -24.74 6.25
N ARG A 115 -21.48 -23.69 5.49
CA ARG A 115 -20.10 -23.42 5.07
C ARG A 115 -19.19 -23.14 6.27
N LEU A 116 -19.62 -22.28 7.19
CA LEU A 116 -18.86 -21.98 8.41
C LEU A 116 -18.70 -23.23 9.27
N LYS A 117 -19.74 -24.05 9.39
CA LYS A 117 -19.68 -25.32 10.13
C LYS A 117 -18.71 -26.31 9.49
N ALA A 118 -18.64 -26.37 8.15
CA ALA A 118 -17.66 -27.19 7.44
C ALA A 118 -16.22 -26.72 7.73
N VAL A 119 -15.98 -25.40 7.67
CA VAL A 119 -14.68 -24.79 8.00
C VAL A 119 -14.29 -25.09 9.45
N LEU A 120 -15.19 -24.87 10.41
CA LEU A 120 -14.94 -25.11 11.83
C LEU A 120 -14.70 -26.60 12.12
N LYS A 121 -15.41 -27.49 11.44
CA LYS A 121 -15.18 -28.94 11.55
C LYS A 121 -13.77 -29.29 11.09
N GLU A 122 -13.33 -28.77 9.95
CA GLU A 122 -11.97 -29.01 9.43
C GLU A 122 -10.89 -28.48 10.40
N ILE A 123 -11.10 -27.32 11.01
CA ILE A 123 -10.19 -26.78 12.04
C ILE A 123 -10.13 -27.68 13.27
N ASN A 124 -11.29 -28.19 13.72
CA ASN A 124 -11.36 -29.10 14.85
C ASN A 124 -10.68 -30.45 14.57
N ASP A 125 -10.91 -31.00 13.37
CA ASP A 125 -10.33 -32.28 12.94
C ASP A 125 -8.80 -32.18 12.77
N ALA A 126 -8.25 -30.97 12.59
CA ALA A 126 -6.82 -30.70 12.56
C ALA A 126 -6.14 -30.65 13.95
N ASP A 127 -6.85 -30.98 15.03
CA ASP A 127 -6.32 -31.14 16.40
C ASP A 127 -5.33 -30.05 16.86
N GLY A 128 -5.70 -28.79 16.59
CA GLY A 128 -4.95 -27.62 17.01
C GLY A 128 -3.71 -27.31 16.16
N GLU A 129 -3.47 -27.99 15.03
CA GLU A 129 -2.43 -27.63 14.06
C GLU A 129 -2.68 -26.29 13.35
N ILE A 130 -3.94 -25.84 13.34
CA ILE A 130 -4.38 -24.62 12.66
C ILE A 130 -4.60 -23.50 13.66
N ILE A 131 -4.06 -22.33 13.33
CA ILE A 131 -4.36 -21.04 13.96
C ILE A 131 -5.21 -20.27 12.95
N THR A 132 -6.39 -19.83 13.38
CA THR A 132 -7.32 -19.11 12.53
C THR A 132 -7.16 -17.61 12.73
N PHE A 133 -7.02 -16.83 11.66
CA PHE A 133 -7.12 -15.39 11.70
C PHE A 133 -8.49 -14.95 11.16
N VAL A 134 -9.15 -14.04 11.88
CA VAL A 134 -10.40 -13.43 11.46
C VAL A 134 -10.24 -11.92 11.54
N ASP A 135 -10.16 -11.28 10.38
CA ASP A 135 -10.29 -9.83 10.31
C ASP A 135 -11.75 -9.42 10.54
N GLU A 136 -11.94 -8.22 11.08
CA GLU A 136 -13.27 -7.73 11.47
C GLU A 136 -14.04 -8.71 12.36
N LEU A 137 -13.38 -9.27 13.40
CA LEU A 137 -13.93 -10.32 14.28
C LEU A 137 -15.35 -10.00 14.81
N HIS A 138 -15.66 -8.72 15.03
CA HIS A 138 -16.97 -8.24 15.47
C HIS A 138 -18.13 -8.66 14.56
N THR A 139 -17.88 -8.85 13.26
CA THR A 139 -18.89 -9.32 12.28
C THR A 139 -19.43 -10.70 12.62
N LEU A 140 -18.58 -11.60 13.15
CA LEU A 140 -18.97 -12.91 13.66
C LEU A 140 -19.55 -12.88 15.08
N MET A 141 -19.47 -11.74 15.77
CA MET A 141 -19.86 -11.56 17.17
C MET A 141 -21.12 -10.71 17.36
N GLY A 142 -21.82 -10.35 16.28
CA GLY A 142 -23.15 -9.72 16.34
C GLY A 142 -23.27 -8.35 15.68
N ALA A 143 -22.20 -7.77 15.17
CA ALA A 143 -22.20 -6.42 14.59
C ALA A 143 -22.95 -6.29 13.26
N GLY A 144 -23.18 -7.41 12.57
CA GLY A 144 -23.91 -7.40 11.29
C GLY A 144 -25.44 -7.29 11.42
N GLY A 145 -26.00 -7.33 12.63
CA GLY A 145 -27.44 -7.24 12.91
C GLY A 145 -28.32 -8.37 12.31
N GLY A 146 -27.78 -9.17 11.39
CA GLY A 146 -28.45 -10.30 10.76
C GLY A 146 -28.28 -11.60 11.56
N GLU A 147 -29.28 -12.49 11.46
CA GLU A 147 -29.34 -13.79 12.14
C GLU A 147 -28.05 -14.64 11.97
N GLY A 148 -27.35 -14.52 10.83
CA GLY A 148 -26.10 -15.24 10.56
C GLY A 148 -24.93 -14.90 11.51
N SER A 149 -24.84 -13.66 11.97
CA SER A 149 -23.81 -13.24 12.95
C SER A 149 -24.07 -13.85 14.34
N VAL A 150 -25.35 -14.02 14.70
CA VAL A 150 -25.77 -14.67 15.96
C VAL A 150 -25.49 -16.18 15.89
N ALA A 151 -25.78 -16.81 14.76
CA ALA A 151 -25.49 -18.23 14.54
C ALA A 151 -23.98 -18.53 14.60
N ALA A 152 -23.14 -17.71 13.97
CA ALA A 152 -21.69 -17.85 14.02
C ALA A 152 -21.14 -17.76 15.46
N SER A 153 -21.58 -16.75 16.24
CA SER A 153 -21.18 -16.60 17.65
C SER A 153 -21.54 -17.84 18.48
N ASN A 154 -22.73 -18.40 18.26
CA ASN A 154 -23.19 -19.62 18.95
C ASN A 154 -22.39 -20.88 18.54
N MET A 155 -21.88 -20.95 17.31
CA MET A 155 -21.01 -22.03 16.86
C MET A 155 -19.57 -21.92 17.43
N LEU A 156 -19.05 -20.70 17.54
CA LEU A 156 -17.66 -20.45 17.97
C LEU A 156 -17.48 -20.61 19.49
N LYS A 157 -18.45 -20.14 20.29
CA LYS A 157 -18.39 -20.15 21.76
C LYS A 157 -18.04 -21.53 22.37
N PRO A 158 -18.69 -22.64 21.98
CA PRO A 158 -18.37 -23.95 22.53
C PRO A 158 -16.94 -24.40 22.20
N MET A 159 -16.47 -24.17 20.96
CA MET A 159 -15.12 -24.57 20.53
C MET A 159 -14.04 -23.75 21.25
N LEU A 160 -14.25 -22.44 21.38
CA LEU A 160 -13.38 -21.56 22.17
C LEU A 160 -13.36 -21.96 23.66
N ALA A 161 -14.48 -22.44 24.19
CA ALA A 161 -14.56 -22.93 25.57
C ALA A 161 -13.84 -24.26 25.80
N ARG A 162 -13.87 -25.16 24.82
CA ARG A 162 -13.16 -26.45 24.87
C ARG A 162 -11.68 -26.34 24.50
N GLY A 163 -11.28 -25.22 23.89
CA GLY A 163 -9.90 -25.01 23.42
C GLY A 163 -9.60 -25.67 22.08
N GLU A 164 -10.64 -26.12 21.36
CA GLU A 164 -10.58 -26.75 20.04
C GLU A 164 -10.26 -25.74 18.93
N LEU A 165 -10.53 -24.45 19.17
CA LEU A 165 -10.27 -23.37 18.23
C LEU A 165 -9.22 -22.41 18.80
N ARG A 166 -8.11 -22.22 18.08
CA ARG A 166 -7.16 -21.12 18.30
C ARG A 166 -7.39 -20.02 17.30
N LEU A 167 -7.74 -18.84 17.79
CA LEU A 167 -8.15 -17.71 16.96
C LEU A 167 -7.34 -16.45 17.28
N ILE A 168 -6.91 -15.76 16.23
CA ILE A 168 -6.44 -14.37 16.25
C ILE A 168 -7.56 -13.52 15.65
N GLY A 169 -8.07 -12.56 16.41
CA GLY A 169 -9.05 -11.60 15.91
C GLY A 169 -8.40 -10.26 15.58
N ALA A 170 -8.99 -9.49 14.66
CA ALA A 170 -8.72 -8.07 14.51
C ALA A 170 -10.02 -7.26 14.51
N THR A 171 -10.04 -6.11 15.19
CA THR A 171 -11.23 -5.24 15.31
C THR A 171 -10.81 -3.84 15.81
N THR A 172 -11.72 -2.89 15.85
CA THR A 172 -11.52 -1.58 16.51
C THR A 172 -11.84 -1.65 18.01
N LEU A 173 -11.41 -0.65 18.78
CA LEU A 173 -11.66 -0.62 20.22
C LEU A 173 -13.15 -0.53 20.54
N ASP A 174 -13.90 0.25 19.77
CA ASP A 174 -15.33 0.48 20.00
C ASP A 174 -16.12 -0.79 19.70
N GLU A 175 -15.83 -1.47 18.59
CA GLU A 175 -16.41 -2.78 18.26
C GLU A 175 -16.07 -3.85 19.32
N TYR A 176 -14.83 -3.88 19.81
CA TYR A 176 -14.45 -4.83 20.87
C TYR A 176 -15.31 -4.61 22.13
N ARG A 177 -15.46 -3.35 22.56
CA ARG A 177 -16.27 -2.99 23.73
C ARG A 177 -17.74 -3.34 23.53
N GLU A 178 -18.26 -3.15 22.32
CA GLU A 178 -19.66 -3.38 22.02
C GLU A 178 -20.01 -4.87 21.92
N TYR A 179 -19.21 -5.66 21.21
CA TYR A 179 -19.57 -7.02 20.78
C TYR A 179 -18.82 -8.14 21.51
N ILE A 180 -17.66 -7.86 22.12
CA ILE A 180 -16.81 -8.90 22.75
C ILE A 180 -16.76 -8.71 24.27
N GLU A 181 -16.51 -7.49 24.74
CA GLU A 181 -16.30 -7.19 26.17
C GLU A 181 -17.57 -7.37 27.01
N LYS A 182 -18.75 -7.10 26.44
CA LYS A 182 -20.03 -7.29 27.12
C LYS A 182 -20.40 -8.76 27.34
N ASP A 183 -19.81 -9.68 26.58
CA ASP A 183 -20.09 -11.11 26.69
C ASP A 183 -19.05 -11.80 27.59
N ALA A 184 -19.45 -12.12 28.81
CA ALA A 184 -18.57 -12.74 29.80
C ALA A 184 -18.03 -14.14 29.40
N ALA A 185 -18.65 -14.83 28.43
CA ALA A 185 -18.13 -16.07 27.91
C ALA A 185 -16.96 -15.82 26.95
N LEU A 186 -17.07 -14.82 26.07
CA LEU A 186 -16.04 -14.43 25.11
C LEU A 186 -14.87 -13.70 25.77
N GLU A 187 -15.15 -12.77 26.69
CA GLU A 187 -14.14 -11.96 27.39
C GLU A 187 -13.12 -12.82 28.17
N ARG A 188 -13.52 -14.02 28.61
CA ARG A 188 -12.66 -14.99 29.30
C ARG A 188 -11.80 -15.84 28.34
N ARG A 189 -11.99 -15.73 27.03
CA ARG A 189 -11.26 -16.48 25.98
C ARG A 189 -10.32 -15.60 25.20
N PHE A 190 -10.62 -14.31 25.10
CA PHE A 190 -9.82 -13.33 24.38
C PHE A 190 -8.87 -12.55 25.28
N GLN A 191 -7.74 -12.15 24.69
CA GLN A 191 -6.79 -11.22 25.27
C GLN A 191 -6.56 -10.06 24.30
N GLN A 192 -6.78 -8.84 24.77
CA GLN A 192 -6.52 -7.63 24.00
C GLN A 192 -5.01 -7.47 23.74
N VAL A 193 -4.68 -7.12 22.50
CA VAL A 193 -3.34 -6.71 22.04
C VAL A 193 -3.51 -5.42 21.23
N PHE A 194 -3.05 -4.31 21.77
CA PHE A 194 -3.18 -3.01 21.12
C PHE A 194 -2.15 -2.84 20.00
N VAL A 195 -2.61 -2.40 18.84
CA VAL A 195 -1.78 -2.06 17.67
C VAL A 195 -2.00 -0.58 17.39
N GLY A 196 -1.01 0.23 17.76
CA GLY A 196 -1.04 1.68 17.58
C GLY A 196 -0.62 2.12 16.18
N GLU A 197 -1.04 3.32 15.79
CA GLU A 197 -0.50 4.04 14.63
C GLU A 197 1.01 4.26 14.85
N PRO A 198 1.87 3.92 13.87
CA PRO A 198 3.31 4.15 13.97
C PRO A 198 3.62 5.65 13.88
N SER A 199 4.80 6.04 14.38
CA SER A 199 5.29 7.41 14.19
C SER A 199 5.62 7.69 12.72
N VAL A 200 5.87 8.96 12.39
CA VAL A 200 6.35 9.34 11.04
C VAL A 200 7.70 8.66 10.74
N GLU A 201 8.60 8.60 11.72
CA GLU A 201 9.91 7.95 11.57
C GLU A 201 9.78 6.45 11.34
N ASP A 202 8.93 5.78 12.13
CA ASP A 202 8.65 4.34 11.95
C ASP A 202 7.99 4.07 10.60
N THR A 203 7.09 4.96 10.16
CA THR A 203 6.47 4.87 8.83
C THR A 203 7.52 4.98 7.72
N ILE A 204 8.48 5.88 7.83
CA ILE A 204 9.58 5.99 6.86
C ILE A 204 10.38 4.68 6.82
N ALA A 205 10.66 4.07 7.98
CA ALA A 205 11.33 2.77 8.03
C ALA A 205 10.49 1.65 7.37
N ILE A 206 9.17 1.63 7.61
CA ILE A 206 8.24 0.70 6.95
C ILE A 206 8.28 0.91 5.43
N LEU A 207 8.14 2.14 4.96
CA LEU A 207 8.17 2.47 3.53
C LEU A 207 9.50 2.08 2.88
N ARG A 208 10.64 2.27 3.57
CA ARG A 208 11.95 1.85 3.09
C ARG A 208 12.05 0.33 2.97
N GLY A 209 11.48 -0.42 3.91
CA GLY A 209 11.42 -1.88 3.83
C GLY A 209 10.51 -2.40 2.73
N LEU A 210 9.43 -1.68 2.42
CA LEU A 210 8.50 -2.01 1.32
C LEU A 210 8.97 -1.50 -0.05
N LYS A 211 9.91 -0.54 -0.09
CA LYS A 211 10.36 0.16 -1.29
C LYS A 211 10.60 -0.78 -2.47
N GLU A 212 11.39 -1.82 -2.25
CA GLU A 212 11.83 -2.72 -3.31
C GLU A 212 10.67 -3.52 -3.93
N ARG A 213 9.66 -3.87 -3.12
CA ARG A 213 8.45 -4.56 -3.56
C ARG A 213 7.63 -3.65 -4.49
N TYR A 214 7.44 -2.40 -4.12
CA TYR A 214 6.72 -1.42 -4.93
C TYR A 214 7.49 -1.04 -6.20
N GLU A 215 8.81 -0.89 -6.12
CA GLU A 215 9.66 -0.63 -7.29
C GLU A 215 9.60 -1.79 -8.30
N ALA A 216 9.63 -3.04 -7.81
CA ALA A 216 9.51 -4.23 -8.65
C ALA A 216 8.10 -4.41 -9.25
N HIS A 217 7.05 -4.11 -8.46
CA HIS A 217 5.65 -4.21 -8.89
C HIS A 217 5.32 -3.21 -9.99
N HIS A 218 5.66 -1.93 -9.79
CA HIS A 218 5.37 -0.86 -10.74
C HIS A 218 6.44 -0.71 -11.82
N LYS A 219 7.59 -1.39 -11.68
CA LYS A 219 8.74 -1.27 -12.58
C LYS A 219 9.26 0.16 -12.70
N VAL A 220 9.27 0.89 -11.58
CA VAL A 220 9.78 2.26 -11.47
C VAL A 220 10.73 2.37 -10.28
N ALA A 221 11.55 3.42 -10.26
CA ALA A 221 12.37 3.75 -9.10
C ALA A 221 11.61 4.69 -8.15
N ILE A 222 11.92 4.65 -6.85
CA ILE A 222 11.33 5.53 -5.84
C ILE A 222 12.46 6.23 -5.08
N ALA A 223 12.46 7.56 -5.05
CA ALA A 223 13.44 8.32 -4.29
C ALA A 223 13.18 8.19 -2.78
N ASP A 224 14.25 8.19 -1.97
CA ASP A 224 14.08 8.16 -0.50
C ASP A 224 13.34 9.40 0.01
N THR A 225 13.58 10.57 -0.61
CA THR A 225 12.85 11.81 -0.32
C THR A 225 11.35 11.69 -0.58
N ALA A 226 10.93 10.89 -1.56
CA ALA A 226 9.52 10.60 -1.79
C ALA A 226 8.89 9.82 -0.64
N LEU A 227 9.61 8.86 -0.04
CA LEU A 227 9.13 8.12 1.13
C LEU A 227 8.97 9.02 2.35
N VAL A 228 9.95 9.91 2.58
CA VAL A 228 9.89 10.93 3.65
C VAL A 228 8.71 11.88 3.43
N ALA A 229 8.50 12.35 2.20
CA ALA A 229 7.38 13.19 1.83
C ALA A 229 6.03 12.46 2.02
N ALA A 230 5.93 11.19 1.63
CA ALA A 230 4.71 10.39 1.78
C ALA A 230 4.30 10.26 3.24
N ALA A 231 5.23 9.91 4.13
CA ALA A 231 4.96 9.82 5.56
C ALA A 231 4.62 11.19 6.17
N SER A 232 5.39 12.24 5.86
CA SER A 232 5.23 13.56 6.46
C SER A 232 3.98 14.30 5.98
N LEU A 233 3.72 14.30 4.67
CA LEU A 233 2.57 14.99 4.08
C LEU A 233 1.27 14.27 4.41
N SER A 234 1.24 12.93 4.36
CA SER A 234 0.03 12.18 4.73
C SER A 234 -0.33 12.36 6.20
N ASN A 235 0.65 12.35 7.11
CA ASN A 235 0.40 12.61 8.52
C ASN A 235 -0.20 14.00 8.74
N ARG A 236 0.30 15.00 8.00
CA ARG A 236 -0.08 16.41 8.18
C ARG A 236 -1.42 16.77 7.56
N TYR A 237 -1.71 16.28 6.36
CA TYR A 237 -2.84 16.75 5.55
C TYR A 237 -3.96 15.73 5.37
N ILE A 238 -3.72 14.45 5.70
CA ILE A 238 -4.72 13.37 5.61
C ILE A 238 -5.01 12.87 7.03
N SER A 239 -5.86 13.59 7.75
CA SER A 239 -6.20 13.29 9.16
C SER A 239 -7.29 12.23 9.33
N GLY A 240 -8.06 11.93 8.28
CA GLY A 240 -9.15 10.94 8.32
C GLY A 240 -8.69 9.47 8.17
N ARG A 241 -7.39 9.24 7.96
CA ARG A 241 -6.77 7.92 7.78
C ARG A 241 -5.52 7.82 8.65
N GLN A 242 -5.11 6.60 8.96
CA GLN A 242 -3.96 6.32 9.82
C GLN A 242 -2.73 5.90 9.02
N LEU A 243 -1.56 6.18 9.58
CA LEU A 243 -0.30 5.55 9.17
C LEU A 243 -0.28 4.05 9.56
N PRO A 244 0.47 3.21 8.85
CA PRO A 244 1.26 3.53 7.64
C PRO A 244 0.43 3.52 6.34
N ASP A 245 -0.82 3.01 6.38
CA ASP A 245 -1.69 2.79 5.22
C ASP A 245 -1.80 3.99 4.26
N LYS A 246 -2.15 5.17 4.77
CA LYS A 246 -2.27 6.37 3.93
C LYS A 246 -0.96 6.78 3.25
N ALA A 247 0.20 6.46 3.82
CA ALA A 247 1.49 6.78 3.23
C ALA A 247 1.88 5.76 2.17
N ILE A 248 1.57 4.48 2.41
CA ILE A 248 1.75 3.39 1.44
C ILE A 248 0.92 3.67 0.19
N ASP A 249 -0.36 4.03 0.33
CA ASP A 249 -1.21 4.37 -0.82
C ASP A 249 -0.66 5.55 -1.64
N LEU A 250 -0.08 6.57 -0.99
CA LEU A 250 0.51 7.70 -1.72
C LEU A 250 1.70 7.26 -2.58
N VAL A 251 2.54 6.38 -2.04
CA VAL A 251 3.68 5.82 -2.79
C VAL A 251 3.18 4.94 -3.94
N ASP A 252 2.18 4.10 -3.69
CA ASP A 252 1.58 3.23 -4.70
C ASP A 252 0.95 4.02 -5.86
N GLU A 253 0.13 5.02 -5.55
CA GLU A 253 -0.53 5.89 -6.53
C GLU A 253 0.50 6.71 -7.32
N ALA A 254 1.54 7.25 -6.68
CA ALA A 254 2.59 7.99 -7.37
C ALA A 254 3.43 7.10 -8.28
N ALA A 255 3.75 5.87 -7.85
CA ALA A 255 4.46 4.89 -8.67
C ALA A 255 3.63 4.44 -9.88
N SER A 256 2.33 4.20 -9.69
CA SER A 256 1.38 3.88 -10.75
C SER A 256 1.28 5.01 -11.78
N ARG A 257 1.18 6.26 -11.34
CA ARG A 257 1.16 7.44 -12.23
C ARG A 257 2.43 7.56 -13.05
N LEU A 258 3.59 7.41 -12.42
CA LEU A 258 4.86 7.45 -13.14
C LEU A 258 4.96 6.32 -14.17
N LYS A 259 4.52 5.11 -13.82
CA LYS A 259 4.47 4.00 -14.76
C LYS A 259 3.59 4.30 -15.97
N MET A 260 2.42 4.88 -15.76
CA MET A 260 1.53 5.32 -16.83
C MET A 260 2.16 6.41 -17.71
N GLU A 261 2.90 7.34 -17.12
CA GLU A 261 3.63 8.40 -17.85
C GLU A 261 4.71 7.81 -18.75
N ILE A 262 5.51 6.85 -18.25
CA ILE A 262 6.54 6.13 -19.01
C ILE A 262 5.93 5.38 -20.21
N ASP A 263 4.76 4.78 -20.02
CA ASP A 263 4.13 4.01 -21.08
C ASP A 263 3.39 4.89 -22.11
N SER A 264 3.05 6.13 -21.74
CA SER A 264 2.27 7.07 -22.57
C SER A 264 3.15 8.00 -23.41
N SER A 265 2.63 8.42 -24.55
CA SER A 265 3.28 9.41 -25.43
C SER A 265 3.33 10.78 -24.73
N PRO A 266 4.50 11.43 -24.64
CA PRO A 266 4.63 12.78 -24.10
C PRO A 266 3.71 13.78 -24.81
N VAL A 267 3.21 14.76 -24.04
CA VAL A 267 2.28 15.78 -24.53
C VAL A 267 2.81 16.51 -25.77
N GLU A 268 4.12 16.77 -25.81
CA GLU A 268 4.79 17.44 -26.94
C GLU A 268 4.69 16.65 -28.24
N ILE A 269 4.90 15.32 -28.17
CA ILE A 269 4.77 14.40 -29.31
C ILE A 269 3.32 14.35 -29.78
N ASP A 270 2.39 14.23 -28.84
CA ASP A 270 0.95 14.20 -29.14
C ASP A 270 0.47 15.50 -29.80
N GLN A 271 0.93 16.66 -29.32
CA GLN A 271 0.60 17.96 -29.89
C GLN A 271 1.14 18.10 -31.33
N LEU A 272 2.39 17.71 -31.57
CA LEU A 272 3.00 17.74 -32.91
C LEU A 272 2.30 16.79 -33.87
N LYS A 273 1.99 15.58 -33.41
CA LYS A 273 1.25 14.59 -34.22
C LYS A 273 -0.11 15.12 -34.64
N ARG A 274 -0.89 15.67 -33.70
CA ARG A 274 -2.19 16.29 -34.00
C ARG A 274 -2.05 17.50 -34.95
N ALA A 275 -0.98 18.29 -34.82
CA ALA A 275 -0.73 19.41 -35.73
C ALA A 275 -0.44 18.94 -37.16
N ILE A 276 0.43 17.94 -37.32
CA ILE A 276 0.75 17.33 -38.61
C ILE A 276 -0.49 16.70 -39.24
N ASP A 277 -1.32 16.01 -38.46
CA ASP A 277 -2.55 15.39 -38.97
C ASP A 277 -3.55 16.44 -39.48
N ARG A 278 -3.67 17.60 -38.81
CA ARG A 278 -4.45 18.73 -39.31
C ARG A 278 -3.89 19.28 -40.63
N MET A 279 -2.57 19.44 -40.72
CA MET A 279 -1.91 19.91 -41.95
C MET A 279 -2.08 18.91 -43.12
N LYS A 280 -2.09 17.60 -42.85
CA LYS A 280 -2.37 16.57 -43.88
C LYS A 280 -3.78 16.68 -44.44
N LEU A 281 -4.77 16.97 -43.59
CA LEU A 281 -6.15 17.22 -44.03
C LEU A 281 -6.23 18.49 -44.89
N GLU A 282 -5.57 19.57 -44.49
CA GLU A 282 -5.47 20.81 -45.28
C GLU A 282 -4.77 20.54 -46.64
N GLU A 283 -3.70 19.74 -46.66
CA GLU A 283 -3.00 19.35 -47.89
C GLU A 283 -3.92 18.60 -48.87
N LEU A 284 -4.76 17.69 -48.37
CA LEU A 284 -5.73 16.94 -49.18
C LEU A 284 -6.82 17.83 -49.79
N ALA A 285 -7.22 18.88 -49.08
CA ALA A 285 -8.17 19.87 -49.59
C ALA A 285 -7.51 20.73 -50.69
N LEU A 286 -6.33 21.31 -50.40
CA LEU A 286 -5.60 22.19 -51.32
C LEU A 286 -5.13 21.47 -52.61
N LYS A 287 -4.87 20.16 -52.55
CA LYS A 287 -4.55 19.34 -53.75
C LYS A 287 -5.63 19.37 -54.83
N LYS A 288 -6.89 19.68 -54.47
CA LYS A 288 -8.02 19.72 -55.41
C LYS A 288 -8.19 21.10 -56.07
N GLU A 289 -7.57 22.13 -55.50
CA GLU A 289 -7.66 23.50 -55.99
C GLU A 289 -6.64 23.77 -57.10
N LYS A 290 -7.00 24.65 -58.05
CA LYS A 290 -6.20 24.89 -59.28
C LYS A 290 -5.60 26.29 -59.36
N ASP A 291 -6.03 27.23 -58.52
CA ASP A 291 -5.57 28.61 -58.54
C ASP A 291 -4.12 28.75 -58.04
N ALA A 292 -3.47 29.84 -58.44
CA ALA A 292 -2.06 30.08 -58.13
C ALA A 292 -1.81 30.30 -56.62
N ALA A 293 -2.77 30.87 -55.89
CA ALA A 293 -2.64 31.13 -54.46
C ALA A 293 -2.68 29.82 -53.66
N SER A 294 -3.59 28.90 -54.00
CA SER A 294 -3.69 27.56 -53.40
C SER A 294 -2.43 26.73 -53.64
N LYS A 295 -1.81 26.82 -54.82
CA LYS A 295 -0.53 26.14 -55.10
C LYS A 295 0.62 26.69 -54.25
N ALA A 296 0.74 28.00 -54.12
CA ALA A 296 1.76 28.62 -53.27
C ALA A 296 1.54 28.28 -51.78
N ARG A 297 0.28 28.26 -51.32
CA ARG A 297 -0.08 27.84 -49.96
C ARG A 297 0.27 26.38 -49.71
N LEU A 298 -0.01 25.50 -50.67
CA LEU A 298 0.31 24.08 -50.61
C LEU A 298 1.81 23.82 -50.47
N GLU A 299 2.66 24.52 -51.22
CA GLU A 299 4.12 24.40 -51.07
C GLU A 299 4.60 24.84 -49.68
N LYS A 300 4.10 25.99 -49.19
CA LYS A 300 4.44 26.46 -47.83
C LYS A 300 4.01 25.47 -46.76
N LEU A 301 2.79 24.94 -46.86
CA LEU A 301 2.24 23.95 -45.94
C LEU A 301 3.09 22.66 -45.92
N ARG A 302 3.56 22.20 -47.08
CA ARG A 302 4.44 21.02 -47.17
C ARG A 302 5.78 21.25 -46.50
N ASN A 303 6.38 22.43 -46.67
CA ASN A 303 7.64 22.78 -46.02
C ASN A 303 7.47 22.82 -44.50
N GLU A 304 6.44 23.50 -43.99
CA GLU A 304 6.12 23.55 -42.55
C GLU A 304 5.84 22.15 -41.99
N MET A 305 5.09 21.32 -42.72
CA MET A 305 4.80 19.93 -42.32
C MET A 305 6.07 19.08 -42.29
N ALA A 306 6.99 19.24 -43.25
CA ALA A 306 8.26 18.52 -43.27
C ALA A 306 9.15 18.91 -42.08
N GLU A 307 9.23 20.19 -41.73
CA GLU A 307 9.95 20.66 -40.53
C GLU A 307 9.34 20.08 -39.24
N MET A 308 8.00 20.08 -39.12
CA MET A 308 7.32 19.48 -37.97
C MET A 308 7.52 17.96 -37.92
N GLN A 309 7.52 17.28 -39.06
CA GLN A 309 7.76 15.84 -39.14
C GLN A 309 9.18 15.49 -38.69
N MET A 310 10.20 16.24 -39.13
CA MET A 310 11.58 16.06 -38.67
C MET A 310 11.72 16.24 -37.14
N LYS A 311 11.03 17.24 -36.57
CA LYS A 311 10.99 17.43 -35.12
C LYS A 311 10.30 16.26 -34.42
N LEU A 312 9.15 15.82 -34.92
CA LEU A 312 8.41 14.69 -34.37
C LEU A 312 9.25 13.40 -34.39
N ASP A 313 9.94 13.12 -35.49
CA ASP A 313 10.77 11.93 -35.65
C ASP A 313 11.95 11.95 -34.66
N GLY A 314 12.59 13.11 -34.48
CA GLY A 314 13.64 13.30 -33.48
C GLY A 314 13.15 13.09 -32.04
N LEU A 315 11.99 13.64 -31.69
CA LEU A 315 11.40 13.46 -30.36
C LEU A 315 10.97 12.00 -30.13
N ASN A 316 10.38 11.34 -31.13
CA ASN A 316 9.99 9.93 -31.06
C ASN A 316 11.19 9.00 -30.88
N ALA A 317 12.28 9.24 -31.62
CA ALA A 317 13.50 8.46 -31.48
C ALA A 317 14.08 8.59 -30.07
N ARG A 318 14.09 9.81 -29.52
CA ARG A 318 14.52 10.08 -28.15
C ARG A 318 13.63 9.41 -27.12
N TRP A 319 12.31 9.58 -27.20
CA TRP A 319 11.35 8.97 -26.28
C TRP A 319 11.45 7.44 -26.30
N THR A 320 11.59 6.84 -27.49
CA THR A 320 11.71 5.38 -27.63
C THR A 320 12.99 4.87 -26.94
N ALA A 321 14.10 5.60 -27.06
CA ALA A 321 15.35 5.26 -26.38
C ALA A 321 15.24 5.42 -24.85
N GLU A 322 14.68 6.54 -24.37
CA GLU A 322 14.45 6.79 -22.94
C GLU A 322 13.52 5.71 -22.34
N LYS A 323 12.41 5.40 -23.00
CA LYS A 323 11.45 4.37 -22.58
C LYS A 323 12.08 2.98 -22.51
N ALA A 324 12.86 2.59 -23.53
CA ALA A 324 13.55 1.31 -23.55
C ALA A 324 14.55 1.17 -22.38
N SER A 325 15.25 2.26 -22.05
CA SER A 325 16.16 2.30 -20.90
C SER A 325 15.41 2.11 -19.58
N LEU A 326 14.33 2.86 -19.36
CA LEU A 326 13.52 2.77 -18.13
C LEU A 326 12.87 1.39 -17.98
N GLN A 327 12.34 0.81 -19.07
CA GLN A 327 11.78 -0.55 -19.05
C GLN A 327 12.84 -1.60 -18.70
N GLY A 328 14.06 -1.45 -19.23
CA GLY A 328 15.19 -2.32 -18.88
C GLY A 328 15.53 -2.28 -17.38
N VAL A 329 15.57 -1.10 -16.79
CA VAL A 329 15.78 -0.93 -15.32
C VAL A 329 14.63 -1.56 -14.54
N GLY A 330 13.39 -1.34 -14.97
CA GLY A 330 12.20 -1.93 -14.37
C GLY A 330 12.23 -3.46 -14.34
N ASP A 331 12.62 -4.09 -15.45
CA ASP A 331 12.76 -5.55 -15.53
C ASP A 331 13.91 -6.09 -14.67
N LEU A 332 15.02 -5.36 -14.57
CA LEU A 332 16.11 -5.71 -13.65
C LEU A 332 15.66 -5.66 -12.19
N ARG A 333 14.83 -4.68 -11.82
CA ARG A 333 14.26 -4.56 -10.46
C ARG A 333 13.32 -5.72 -10.13
N THR A 334 12.48 -6.14 -11.07
CA THR A 334 11.66 -7.36 -10.89
C THR A 334 12.54 -8.59 -10.66
N ARG A 335 13.60 -8.77 -11.47
CA ARG A 335 14.55 -9.89 -11.31
C ARG A 335 15.32 -9.83 -9.98
N LEU A 336 15.67 -8.63 -9.51
CA LEU A 336 16.33 -8.43 -8.23
C LEU A 336 15.44 -8.89 -7.07
N ASN A 337 14.17 -8.48 -7.09
CA ASN A 337 13.18 -8.90 -6.09
C ASN A 337 13.00 -10.42 -6.08
N ASP A 338 12.85 -11.04 -7.26
CA ASP A 338 12.72 -12.50 -7.37
C ASP A 338 13.97 -13.24 -6.87
N ALA A 339 15.16 -12.72 -7.17
CA ALA A 339 16.41 -13.28 -6.69
C ALA A 339 16.55 -13.19 -5.16
N ARG A 340 16.10 -12.10 -4.54
CA ARG A 340 16.09 -11.93 -3.08
C ARG A 340 15.09 -12.86 -2.41
N ILE A 341 13.88 -13.01 -2.97
CA ILE A 341 12.92 -14.02 -2.51
C ILE A 341 13.54 -15.43 -2.59
N GLY A 342 14.24 -15.72 -3.69
CA GLY A 342 14.99 -16.97 -3.87
C GLY A 342 16.08 -17.19 -2.83
N LEU A 343 16.82 -16.12 -2.49
CA LEU A 343 17.89 -16.14 -1.48
C LEU A 343 17.33 -16.47 -0.10
N ASP A 344 16.27 -15.75 0.32
CA ASP A 344 15.62 -15.97 1.62
C ASP A 344 15.04 -17.38 1.74
N ARG A 345 14.52 -17.91 0.64
CA ARG A 345 14.04 -19.30 0.57
C ARG A 345 15.19 -20.30 0.68
N ALA A 346 16.27 -20.11 -0.07
CA ALA A 346 17.43 -21.00 -0.04
C ALA A 346 18.09 -21.03 1.35
N MET A 347 18.20 -19.87 2.00
CA MET A 347 18.70 -19.74 3.37
C MET A 347 17.84 -20.52 4.38
N ARG A 348 16.51 -20.40 4.31
CA ARG A 348 15.58 -21.11 5.19
C ARG A 348 15.60 -22.62 4.98
N GLU A 349 15.75 -23.08 3.74
CA GLU A 349 15.79 -24.51 3.39
C GLU A 349 17.18 -25.13 3.60
N GLY A 350 18.18 -24.38 4.09
CA GLY A 350 19.54 -24.86 4.31
C GLY A 350 20.33 -25.12 3.03
N ARG A 351 19.88 -24.59 1.89
CA ARG A 351 20.55 -24.69 0.59
C ARG A 351 21.61 -23.59 0.45
N TYR A 352 22.67 -23.70 1.25
CA TYR A 352 23.70 -22.65 1.37
C TYR A 352 24.48 -22.39 0.07
N GLU A 353 24.70 -23.42 -0.76
CA GLU A 353 25.36 -23.25 -2.07
C GLU A 353 24.51 -22.40 -3.02
N ASP A 354 23.20 -22.70 -3.12
CA ASP A 354 22.24 -21.92 -3.90
C ASP A 354 22.16 -20.47 -3.38
N ALA A 355 22.11 -20.29 -2.05
CA ALA A 355 22.08 -18.98 -1.41
C ALA A 355 23.33 -18.15 -1.73
N SER A 356 24.53 -18.76 -1.61
CA SER A 356 25.80 -18.09 -1.93
C SER A 356 25.86 -17.67 -3.41
N ARG A 357 25.40 -18.52 -4.33
CA ARG A 357 25.33 -18.19 -5.75
C ARG A 357 24.37 -17.02 -6.00
N LEU A 358 23.17 -17.07 -5.42
CA LEU A 358 22.19 -16.00 -5.58
C LEU A 358 22.72 -14.67 -5.05
N ASP A 359 23.35 -14.64 -3.88
CA ASP A 359 23.87 -13.42 -3.27
C ASP A 359 25.05 -12.84 -4.07
N TYR A 360 26.14 -13.62 -4.24
CA TYR A 360 27.39 -13.09 -4.78
C TYR A 360 27.46 -13.03 -6.32
N GLU A 361 26.78 -13.92 -7.04
CA GLU A 361 26.84 -13.95 -8.50
C GLU A 361 25.64 -13.24 -9.14
N VAL A 362 24.43 -13.49 -8.66
CA VAL A 362 23.20 -13.01 -9.30
C VAL A 362 22.81 -11.63 -8.80
N ILE A 363 22.55 -11.48 -7.51
CA ILE A 363 22.08 -10.23 -6.88
C ILE A 363 23.13 -9.13 -7.07
N LYS A 364 24.39 -9.37 -6.70
CA LYS A 364 25.47 -8.39 -6.87
C LYS A 364 25.71 -7.99 -8.33
N LYS A 365 25.41 -8.86 -9.30
CA LYS A 365 25.48 -8.50 -10.73
C LYS A 365 24.30 -7.62 -11.11
N ILE A 366 23.07 -7.99 -10.75
CA ILE A 366 21.87 -7.20 -11.04
C ILE A 366 21.96 -5.81 -10.39
N GLU A 367 22.42 -5.71 -9.14
CA GLU A 367 22.66 -4.42 -8.46
C GLU A 367 23.64 -3.54 -9.25
N ARG A 368 24.73 -4.12 -9.78
CA ARG A 368 25.69 -3.42 -10.63
C ARG A 368 25.08 -3.00 -11.96
N ASP A 369 24.29 -3.86 -12.59
CA ASP A 369 23.63 -3.59 -13.87
C ASP A 369 22.59 -2.46 -13.73
N ILE A 370 21.83 -2.44 -12.62
CA ILE A 370 20.90 -1.35 -12.28
C ILE A 370 21.67 -0.05 -12.06
N ALA A 371 22.71 -0.06 -11.22
CA ALA A 371 23.50 1.13 -10.94
C ALA A 371 24.18 1.68 -12.21
N ALA A 372 24.68 0.81 -13.08
CA ALA A 372 25.25 1.20 -14.36
C ALA A 372 24.19 1.86 -15.26
N ALA A 373 22.99 1.26 -15.37
CA ALA A 373 21.90 1.80 -16.17
C ALA A 373 21.37 3.16 -15.65
N GLU A 374 21.29 3.33 -14.32
CA GLU A 374 20.89 4.60 -13.69
C GLU A 374 21.97 5.69 -13.79
N SER A 375 23.26 5.30 -13.86
CA SER A 375 24.38 6.23 -14.00
C SER A 375 24.55 6.80 -15.41
N VAL A 376 23.82 6.29 -16.41
CA VAL A 376 23.86 6.82 -17.77
C VAL A 376 23.20 8.21 -17.75
N GLU A 377 24.03 9.25 -17.58
CA GLU A 377 23.60 10.62 -17.76
C GLU A 377 23.10 10.81 -19.19
N THR A 378 21.80 11.07 -19.30
CA THR A 378 21.18 11.49 -20.55
C THR A 378 21.47 12.97 -20.71
N THR A 379 22.25 13.34 -21.71
CA THR A 379 22.51 14.75 -22.05
C THR A 379 21.21 15.42 -22.52
N GLY A 380 20.64 16.28 -21.66
CA GLY A 380 19.48 17.13 -21.95
C GLY A 380 18.29 16.90 -21.02
N PRO A 381 17.26 17.77 -21.04
CA PRO A 381 16.06 17.63 -20.22
C PRO A 381 15.30 16.37 -20.61
N ARG A 382 15.06 15.43 -19.68
CA ARG A 382 14.34 14.18 -19.94
C ARG A 382 12.88 14.47 -20.29
N MET A 383 12.30 13.62 -21.15
CA MET A 383 10.88 13.71 -21.50
C MET A 383 9.98 13.08 -20.44
N VAL A 384 10.51 12.10 -19.71
CA VAL A 384 9.82 11.38 -18.66
C VAL A 384 10.71 11.24 -17.43
N ASN A 385 10.12 11.39 -16.25
CA ASN A 385 10.81 11.19 -14.99
C ASN A 385 11.27 9.73 -14.80
N GLU A 386 12.41 9.54 -14.13
CA GLU A 386 12.99 8.20 -13.90
C GLU A 386 12.47 7.53 -12.63
N ARG A 387 12.12 8.35 -11.65
CA ARG A 387 11.84 7.93 -10.28
C ARG A 387 10.74 8.78 -9.69
N VAL A 388 9.97 8.19 -8.79
CA VAL A 388 9.00 8.92 -7.97
C VAL A 388 9.76 9.86 -7.04
N THR A 389 9.37 11.12 -7.08
CA THR A 389 9.95 12.22 -6.30
C THR A 389 8.98 12.74 -5.23
N GLU A 390 9.45 13.64 -4.39
CA GLU A 390 8.60 14.36 -3.44
C GLU A 390 7.53 15.22 -4.12
N GLU A 391 7.80 15.75 -5.31
CA GLU A 391 6.83 16.52 -6.09
C GLU A 391 5.67 15.65 -6.57
N ASP A 392 5.96 14.41 -6.99
CA ASP A 392 4.94 13.44 -7.41
C ASP A 392 4.01 13.10 -6.23
N ILE A 393 4.59 12.85 -5.06
CA ILE A 393 3.82 12.61 -3.83
C ILE A 393 2.96 13.84 -3.49
N ALA A 394 3.53 15.04 -3.54
CA ALA A 394 2.79 16.27 -3.29
C ALA A 394 1.67 16.49 -4.32
N ALA A 395 1.85 16.10 -5.58
CA ALA A 395 0.82 16.14 -6.61
C ALA A 395 -0.35 15.17 -6.31
N VAL A 396 -0.05 13.98 -5.79
CA VAL A 396 -1.10 13.03 -5.32
C VAL A 396 -1.84 13.62 -4.13
N VAL A 397 -1.13 14.13 -3.11
CA VAL A 397 -1.75 14.75 -1.93
C VAL A 397 -2.60 15.96 -2.33
N ALA A 398 -2.12 16.78 -3.27
CA ALA A 398 -2.87 17.92 -3.80
C ALA A 398 -4.19 17.49 -4.46
N ALA A 399 -4.16 16.40 -5.24
CA ALA A 399 -5.36 15.86 -5.86
C ALA A 399 -6.38 15.35 -4.83
N TRP A 400 -5.91 14.73 -3.74
CA TRP A 400 -6.79 14.18 -2.70
C TRP A 400 -7.37 15.24 -1.75
N THR A 401 -6.59 16.28 -1.46
CA THR A 401 -6.93 17.29 -0.43
C THR A 401 -7.41 18.61 -1.02
N GLY A 402 -7.16 18.87 -2.31
CA GLY A 402 -7.40 20.16 -2.96
C GLY A 402 -6.39 21.26 -2.60
N ILE A 403 -5.35 20.95 -1.82
CA ILE A 403 -4.32 21.92 -1.43
C ILE A 403 -3.28 22.04 -2.57
N PRO A 404 -2.99 23.24 -3.10
CA PRO A 404 -2.02 23.38 -4.19
C PRO A 404 -0.62 22.86 -3.83
N VAL A 405 0.04 22.19 -4.79
CA VAL A 405 1.39 21.59 -4.63
C VAL A 405 2.41 22.60 -4.09
N GLY A 406 2.45 23.82 -4.62
CA GLY A 406 3.36 24.85 -4.13
C GLY A 406 3.18 25.18 -2.63
N ARG A 407 1.94 25.06 -2.11
CA ARG A 407 1.71 25.19 -0.66
C ARG A 407 2.11 23.94 0.11
N LEU A 408 2.07 22.76 -0.47
CA LEU A 408 2.49 21.51 0.19
C LEU A 408 4.02 21.46 0.33
N MET A 409 4.72 21.85 -0.74
CA MET A 409 6.19 21.85 -0.85
C MET A 409 6.86 22.99 -0.07
N GLN A 410 6.14 24.08 0.21
CA GLN A 410 6.69 25.17 1.00
C GLN A 410 7.07 24.68 2.41
N GLY A 411 8.36 24.78 2.73
CA GLY A 411 8.93 24.30 3.99
C GLY A 411 8.22 24.91 5.20
N GLU A 412 8.10 24.14 6.28
CA GLU A 412 7.42 24.60 7.49
C GLU A 412 8.08 25.87 8.05
N THR A 413 9.41 25.94 8.02
CA THR A 413 10.18 27.13 8.40
C THR A 413 9.79 28.35 7.58
N GLU A 414 9.65 28.22 6.27
CA GLU A 414 9.30 29.34 5.38
C GLU A 414 7.87 29.83 5.62
N LYS A 415 6.91 28.90 5.83
CA LYS A 415 5.54 29.25 6.22
C LYS A 415 5.51 29.99 7.55
N LEU A 416 6.32 29.55 8.51
CA LEU A 416 6.40 30.15 9.84
C LEU A 416 7.09 31.53 9.82
N LEU A 417 8.08 31.73 8.94
CA LEU A 417 8.72 33.02 8.72
C LEU A 417 7.77 34.03 8.07
N ASN A 418 6.86 33.57 7.22
CA ASN A 418 5.86 34.40 6.54
C ASN A 418 4.50 34.48 7.25
N LEU A 419 4.38 33.93 8.46
CA LEU A 419 3.10 33.76 9.15
C LEU A 419 2.37 35.09 9.40
N GLU A 420 3.09 36.14 9.79
CA GLU A 420 2.50 37.47 9.99
C GLU A 420 1.94 38.06 8.71
N ASN A 421 2.65 37.87 7.58
CA ASN A 421 2.23 38.36 6.28
C ASN A 421 0.97 37.63 5.81
N GLU A 422 0.90 36.30 6.01
CA GLU A 422 -0.28 35.50 5.66
C GLU A 422 -1.51 35.88 6.51
N LEU A 423 -1.34 36.05 7.82
CA LEU A 423 -2.42 36.53 8.70
C LEU A 423 -2.89 37.93 8.31
N GLY A 424 -1.94 38.81 7.95
CA GLY A 424 -2.22 40.18 7.50
C GLY A 424 -3.01 40.28 6.20
N LYS A 425 -3.07 39.24 5.36
CA LYS A 425 -3.93 39.21 4.16
C LYS A 425 -5.42 39.18 4.50
N ARG A 426 -5.79 38.62 5.67
CA ARG A 426 -7.19 38.50 6.12
C ARG A 426 -7.50 39.42 7.29
N LEU A 427 -6.51 39.72 8.13
CA LEU A 427 -6.66 40.55 9.31
C LEU A 427 -6.09 41.95 9.03
N VAL A 428 -6.97 42.96 9.04
CA VAL A 428 -6.56 44.36 8.87
C VAL A 428 -6.14 44.93 10.23
N GLY A 429 -4.91 45.46 10.32
CA GLY A 429 -4.38 46.05 11.55
C GLY A 429 -3.84 45.01 12.55
N GLN A 430 -3.94 45.30 13.86
CA GLN A 430 -3.59 44.38 14.96
C GLN A 430 -2.18 43.77 14.89
N LYS A 431 -1.21 44.47 14.28
CA LYS A 431 0.17 43.99 14.10
C LYS A 431 0.82 43.44 15.38
N PRO A 432 0.66 44.07 16.57
CA PRO A 432 1.23 43.54 17.80
C PRO A 432 0.65 42.18 18.21
N ALA A 433 -0.67 42.00 18.07
CA ALA A 433 -1.34 40.74 18.40
C ALA A 433 -0.94 39.62 17.42
N VAL A 434 -0.91 39.93 16.12
CA VAL A 434 -0.46 38.98 15.07
C VAL A 434 0.98 38.53 15.34
N ARG A 435 1.88 39.47 15.67
CA ARG A 435 3.27 39.16 15.99
C ARG A 435 3.39 38.27 17.23
N ALA A 436 2.65 38.57 18.29
CA ALA A 436 2.66 37.77 19.53
C ALA A 436 2.19 36.32 19.29
N VAL A 437 1.14 36.14 18.47
CA VAL A 437 0.66 34.81 18.08
C VAL A 437 1.70 34.09 17.22
N ALA A 438 2.24 34.75 16.19
CA ALA A 438 3.23 34.16 15.31
C ALA A 438 4.51 33.74 16.05
N ASP A 439 5.00 34.56 16.99
CA ASP A 439 6.15 34.25 17.83
C ASP A 439 5.91 33.06 18.77
N ALA A 440 4.70 32.92 19.32
CA ALA A 440 4.34 31.76 20.14
C ALA A 440 4.28 30.47 19.31
N VAL A 441 3.66 30.52 18.12
CA VAL A 441 3.57 29.37 17.21
C VAL A 441 4.97 28.95 16.74
N ARG A 442 5.85 29.91 16.38
CA ARG A 442 7.25 29.65 16.03
C ARG A 442 8.04 28.99 17.16
N ARG A 443 7.92 29.51 18.39
CA ARG A 443 8.58 28.90 19.56
C ARG A 443 8.11 27.47 19.80
N SER A 444 6.81 27.21 19.66
CA SER A 444 6.27 25.86 19.83
C SER A 444 6.81 24.89 18.78
N ARG A 445 6.86 25.32 17.50
CA ARG A 445 7.37 24.49 16.40
C ARG A 445 8.88 24.32 16.39
N ALA A 446 9.64 25.23 16.99
CA ALA A 446 11.09 25.10 17.16
C ALA A 446 11.52 24.10 18.26
N GLY A 447 10.57 23.37 18.87
CA GLY A 447 10.87 22.37 19.91
C GLY A 447 11.28 22.97 21.26
N ILE A 448 10.96 24.25 21.50
CA ILE A 448 11.26 24.96 22.75
C ILE A 448 10.22 24.73 23.88
N PRO A 449 9.01 24.15 23.69
CA PRO A 449 8.07 23.94 24.82
C PRO A 449 8.04 22.49 25.37
N ASP A 450 7.46 22.35 26.57
CA ASP A 450 7.02 21.09 27.20
C ASP A 450 6.05 20.28 26.32
N SER A 451 6.23 18.96 26.24
CA SER A 451 5.37 18.03 25.47
C SER A 451 3.91 17.99 25.94
N ASP A 452 3.64 18.39 27.19
CA ASP A 452 2.30 18.33 27.81
C ASP A 452 1.50 19.64 27.66
N ARG A 453 1.97 20.60 26.85
CA ARG A 453 1.30 21.89 26.64
C ARG A 453 0.76 22.04 25.22
N PRO A 454 -0.40 22.72 25.03
CA PRO A 454 -0.90 23.02 23.69
C PRO A 454 0.06 23.94 22.93
N THR A 455 0.00 23.92 21.59
CA THR A 455 0.83 24.72 20.68
C THR A 455 0.88 26.21 21.03
N GLY A 456 -0.20 26.74 21.61
CA GLY A 456 -0.23 28.08 22.19
C GLY A 456 -1.48 28.27 23.03
N SER A 457 -1.36 29.09 24.08
CA SER A 457 -2.49 29.58 24.87
C SER A 457 -2.47 31.09 24.83
N PHE A 458 -3.60 31.69 24.44
CA PHE A 458 -3.70 33.12 24.20
C PHE A 458 -4.93 33.68 24.92
N LEU A 459 -4.78 34.85 25.52
CA LEU A 459 -5.90 35.66 26.03
C LEU A 459 -5.99 36.91 25.15
N PHE A 460 -7.01 36.98 24.29
CA PHE A 460 -7.24 38.15 23.45
C PHE A 460 -8.05 39.18 24.23
N LEU A 461 -7.44 40.34 24.46
CA LEU A 461 -8.04 41.46 25.16
C LEU A 461 -8.14 42.63 24.17
N GLY A 462 -9.36 43.09 23.92
CA GLY A 462 -9.63 44.17 22.98
C GLY A 462 -11.10 44.57 22.99
N PRO A 463 -11.46 45.64 22.28
CA PRO A 463 -12.87 46.00 22.07
C PRO A 463 -13.60 44.89 21.30
N THR A 464 -14.92 44.83 21.43
CA THR A 464 -15.76 43.90 20.66
C THR A 464 -15.80 44.30 19.18
N GLY A 465 -15.72 43.31 18.28
CA GLY A 465 -15.64 43.50 16.83
C GLY A 465 -14.24 43.19 16.30
#